data_AF-A0A1D1V228-F1
#
_entry.id   AF-A0A1D1V228-F1
#
_cell.length_a   1.000
_cell.length_b   1.000
_cell.length_c   1.000
_cell.angle_alpha   90.00
_cell.angle_beta   90.00
_cell.angle_gamma   90.00
#
_symmetry.space_group_name_H-M   'P 1'
#
loop_
_entity.id
_entity.type
_entity.pdbx_description
1 polymer ?
#
loop_
_entity_poly.entity_id
_entity_poly.type
_entity_poly.pdbx_seq_one_letter_code
_entity_poly.pdbx_strand_id
1 'polypeptide(L)'
;MLKCKLINDVAEIAAYFSEATYRALKDCGWAEHEMLEINDDLCVCVNNLETMRTHLQTLPTTVRYFERTQYFIDSGDPVLTKFGTDCEAIFVQSLANGEKMLNDRIVESLDKLVKKMNNGTAGYISKLVNDPSAEAETYTKPLLELMDVPIDSLYGPLLKANFLRFLELLWLHILDQITAATINSKSKEAMNFLNIYQSFGTFIEYFKAGDRGLPREVIEGERYQSVKRKMFCYQLSTQELIDTFLVEVVNMHSTMTATPYGTLTIRSHYDRKTGTLVVEVLHARDVIPMDTNGFSDPFVVIRFLPARTFPNTLTGKTAVVKKSLDPQFEERFEFEIPVDKCTKESSVIYFALMDHDVMFQNEVAGEAFLPLNKLPGLRGEQTKNFAGLKEVTLPMLHPKLMDEGILADIIEILKSRDHQKEGSEFLSTLFID
;
A
#
# COMPACT_ATOMS: atom_id res chain seq x y z
N MET A 1 -32.54 10.45 -29.05
CA MET A 1 -33.43 10.88 -27.94
C MET A 1 -33.86 9.70 -27.05
N LEU A 2 -34.55 8.66 -27.55
CA LEU A 2 -34.95 7.50 -26.72
C LEU A 2 -33.77 6.71 -26.10
N LYS A 3 -32.61 6.66 -26.78
CA LYS A 3 -31.44 5.87 -26.39
C LYS A 3 -30.56 6.53 -25.31
N CYS A 4 -30.47 7.86 -25.28
CA CYS A 4 -29.84 8.61 -24.19
C CYS A 4 -30.70 8.61 -22.93
N LYS A 5 -32.03 8.45 -23.09
CA LYS A 5 -32.95 8.31 -21.97
C LYS A 5 -32.71 7.02 -21.19
N LEU A 6 -32.53 5.89 -21.89
CA LEU A 6 -32.17 4.61 -21.26
C LEU A 6 -30.87 4.68 -20.42
N ILE A 7 -29.87 5.45 -20.87
CA ILE A 7 -28.60 5.63 -20.13
C ILE A 7 -28.84 6.33 -18.78
N ASN A 8 -29.60 7.43 -18.78
CA ASN A 8 -29.92 8.18 -17.57
C ASN A 8 -30.87 7.38 -16.67
N ASP A 9 -31.87 6.73 -17.27
CA ASP A 9 -32.84 5.91 -16.56
C ASP A 9 -32.14 4.76 -15.81
N VAL A 10 -31.07 4.15 -16.35
CA VAL A 10 -30.36 3.05 -15.68
C VAL A 10 -29.70 3.47 -14.36
N ALA A 11 -28.94 4.56 -14.37
CA ALA A 11 -28.30 5.07 -13.15
C ALA A 11 -29.35 5.57 -12.14
N GLU A 12 -30.37 6.28 -12.62
CA GLU A 12 -31.46 6.77 -11.77
C GLU A 12 -32.28 5.63 -11.14
N ILE A 13 -32.58 4.57 -11.90
CA ILE A 13 -33.29 3.39 -11.39
C ILE A 13 -32.43 2.64 -10.38
N ALA A 14 -31.14 2.45 -10.64
CA ALA A 14 -30.23 1.79 -9.69
C ALA A 14 -30.13 2.59 -8.38
N ALA A 15 -29.99 3.91 -8.47
CA ALA A 15 -29.96 4.80 -7.32
C ALA A 15 -31.28 4.79 -6.54
N TYR A 16 -32.41 4.90 -7.24
CA TYR A 16 -33.74 4.88 -6.63
C TYR A 16 -34.02 3.55 -5.95
N PHE A 17 -33.72 2.42 -6.61
CA PHE A 17 -33.90 1.09 -6.06
C PHE A 17 -33.04 0.91 -4.81
N SER A 18 -31.75 1.26 -4.87
CA SER A 18 -30.84 1.19 -3.72
C SER A 18 -31.39 1.96 -2.51
N GLU A 19 -31.81 3.21 -2.73
CA GLU A 19 -32.33 4.07 -1.66
C GLU A 19 -33.67 3.56 -1.12
N ALA A 20 -34.57 3.08 -1.98
CA ALA A 20 -35.86 2.54 -1.57
C ALA A 20 -35.70 1.26 -0.74
N THR A 21 -34.85 0.32 -1.17
CA THR A 21 -34.58 -0.91 -0.41
C THR A 21 -33.89 -0.61 0.92
N TYR A 22 -32.97 0.36 0.94
CA TYR A 22 -32.28 0.74 2.18
C TYR A 22 -33.20 1.47 3.17
N ARG A 23 -34.08 2.36 2.69
CA ARG A 23 -35.12 2.98 3.54
C ARG A 23 -36.06 1.95 4.12
N ALA A 24 -36.53 1.00 3.31
CA ALA A 24 -37.37 -0.09 3.79
C ALA A 24 -36.67 -0.90 4.91
N LEU A 25 -35.38 -1.21 4.74
CA LEU A 25 -34.59 -1.88 5.78
C LEU A 25 -34.48 -1.04 7.07
N LYS A 26 -34.29 0.26 6.94
CA LYS A 26 -34.22 1.17 8.09
C LYS A 26 -35.57 1.27 8.81
N ASP A 27 -36.65 1.36 8.07
CA ASP A 27 -38.02 1.51 8.59
C ASP A 27 -38.49 0.22 9.31
N CYS A 28 -37.92 -0.94 8.99
CA CYS A 28 -38.10 -2.19 9.74
C CYS A 28 -37.40 -2.20 11.13
N GLY A 29 -36.72 -1.10 11.52
CA GLY A 29 -36.10 -0.98 12.84
C GLY A 29 -34.79 -1.74 13.00
N TRP A 30 -34.22 -2.29 11.93
CA TRP A 30 -33.00 -3.11 11.97
C TRP A 30 -31.79 -2.40 12.63
N ALA A 31 -31.74 -1.07 12.55
CA ALA A 31 -30.70 -0.27 13.20
C ALA A 31 -30.79 -0.31 14.74
N GLU A 32 -31.98 -0.52 15.30
CA GLU A 32 -32.30 -0.34 16.72
C GLU A 32 -32.38 -1.67 17.51
N HIS A 33 -32.44 -2.81 16.83
CA HIS A 33 -32.47 -4.11 17.50
C HIS A 33 -31.08 -4.49 18.04
N GLU A 34 -31.01 -4.65 19.38
CA GLU A 34 -29.81 -5.05 20.14
C GLU A 34 -29.50 -6.55 20.05
N MET A 35 -30.47 -7.39 19.69
CA MET A 35 -30.28 -8.83 19.50
C MET A 35 -30.29 -9.23 18.03
N LEU A 36 -29.47 -10.24 17.71
CA LEU A 36 -29.35 -10.97 16.45
C LEU A 36 -30.63 -11.74 16.04
N GLU A 37 -31.81 -11.30 16.50
CA GLU A 37 -33.07 -11.94 16.15
C GLU A 37 -33.62 -11.30 14.86
N ILE A 38 -33.58 -12.11 13.81
CA ILE A 38 -34.12 -11.91 12.45
C ILE A 38 -33.17 -11.12 11.53
N ASN A 39 -32.19 -11.84 10.99
CA ASN A 39 -31.38 -11.45 9.83
C ASN A 39 -32.16 -11.56 8.49
N ASP A 40 -33.39 -12.04 8.49
CA ASP A 40 -34.14 -12.32 7.25
C ASP A 40 -34.37 -11.05 6.43
N ASP A 41 -34.76 -9.94 7.06
CA ASP A 41 -35.02 -8.68 6.35
C ASP A 41 -33.74 -8.08 5.75
N LEU A 42 -32.61 -8.19 6.48
CA LEU A 42 -31.31 -7.79 5.97
C LEU A 42 -30.89 -8.67 4.79
N CYS A 43 -31.00 -10.00 4.94
CA CYS A 43 -30.68 -10.98 3.90
C CYS A 43 -31.51 -10.72 2.64
N VAL A 44 -32.82 -10.52 2.78
CA VAL A 44 -33.72 -10.16 1.68
C VAL A 44 -33.28 -8.85 1.03
N CYS A 45 -32.98 -7.82 1.82
CA CYS A 45 -32.51 -6.53 1.31
C CYS A 45 -31.23 -6.67 0.47
N VAL A 46 -30.17 -7.27 1.02
CA VAL A 46 -28.89 -7.40 0.30
C VAL A 46 -29.00 -8.36 -0.90
N ASN A 47 -29.84 -9.39 -0.82
CA ASN A 47 -30.11 -10.28 -1.95
C ASN A 47 -30.87 -9.60 -3.07
N ASN A 48 -31.83 -8.73 -2.74
CA ASN A 48 -32.55 -7.92 -3.72
C ASN A 48 -31.60 -6.95 -4.43
N LEU A 49 -30.70 -6.30 -3.68
CA LEU A 49 -29.65 -5.44 -4.24
C LEU A 49 -28.71 -6.23 -5.17
N GLU A 50 -28.29 -7.44 -4.78
CA GLU A 50 -27.41 -8.27 -5.59
C GLU A 50 -28.09 -8.81 -6.85
N THR A 51 -29.38 -9.14 -6.75
CA THR A 51 -30.19 -9.55 -7.90
C THR A 51 -30.30 -8.41 -8.90
N MET A 52 -30.59 -7.19 -8.42
CA MET A 52 -30.61 -6.00 -9.26
C MET A 52 -29.24 -5.72 -9.90
N ARG A 53 -28.15 -5.84 -9.13
CA ARG A 53 -26.78 -5.70 -9.63
C ARG A 53 -26.48 -6.69 -10.75
N THR A 54 -26.87 -7.95 -10.59
CA THR A 54 -26.72 -9.00 -11.60
C THR A 54 -27.57 -8.70 -12.85
N HIS A 55 -28.79 -8.20 -12.68
CA HIS A 55 -29.63 -7.80 -13.82
C HIS A 55 -29.03 -6.63 -14.60
N LEU A 56 -28.47 -5.63 -13.93
CA LEU A 56 -27.74 -4.53 -14.57
C LEU A 56 -26.59 -5.04 -15.44
N GLN A 57 -25.80 -5.99 -14.95
CA GLN A 57 -24.70 -6.60 -15.72
C GLN A 57 -25.18 -7.28 -17.02
N THR A 58 -26.36 -7.90 -16.98
CA THR A 58 -26.95 -8.57 -18.16
C THR A 58 -27.76 -7.65 -19.07
N LEU A 59 -28.03 -6.42 -18.63
CA LEU A 59 -28.88 -5.47 -19.34
C LEU A 59 -28.37 -5.14 -20.75
N PRO A 60 -27.08 -4.86 -20.99
CA PRO A 60 -26.57 -4.53 -22.33
C PRO A 60 -26.87 -5.62 -23.36
N THR A 61 -26.68 -6.87 -22.96
CA THR A 61 -26.96 -8.05 -23.79
C THR A 61 -28.45 -8.21 -24.03
N THR A 62 -29.26 -8.07 -22.98
CA THR A 62 -30.73 -8.25 -23.03
C THR A 62 -31.38 -7.26 -24.01
N VAL A 63 -30.94 -6.00 -24.02
CA VAL A 63 -31.48 -4.98 -24.92
C VAL A 63 -30.73 -4.88 -26.25
N ARG A 64 -29.71 -5.73 -26.46
CA ARG A 64 -28.78 -5.72 -27.60
C ARG A 64 -28.22 -4.32 -27.86
N TYR A 65 -27.78 -3.64 -26.79
CA TYR A 65 -27.38 -2.23 -26.84
C TYR A 65 -26.21 -2.03 -27.80
N PHE A 66 -25.12 -2.76 -27.59
CA PHE A 66 -23.88 -2.65 -28.36
C PHE A 66 -24.08 -3.00 -29.84
N GLU A 67 -24.85 -4.04 -30.16
CA GLU A 67 -25.17 -4.36 -31.56
C GLU A 67 -25.90 -3.22 -32.28
N ARG A 68 -26.73 -2.47 -31.56
CA ARG A 68 -27.49 -1.34 -32.10
C ARG A 68 -26.68 -0.06 -32.20
N THR A 69 -25.65 0.12 -31.38
CA THR A 69 -24.71 1.25 -31.47
C THR A 69 -23.63 1.00 -32.50
N GLN A 70 -23.23 -0.27 -32.69
CA GLN A 70 -22.30 -0.70 -33.73
C GLN A 70 -22.74 -0.26 -35.14
N TYR A 71 -24.05 -0.24 -35.43
CA TYR A 71 -24.57 0.30 -36.69
C TYR A 71 -24.13 1.74 -36.98
N PHE A 72 -24.02 2.59 -35.96
CA PHE A 72 -23.55 3.97 -36.13
C PHE A 72 -22.02 4.03 -36.25
N ILE A 73 -21.33 3.18 -35.50
CA ILE A 73 -19.86 3.05 -35.53
C ILE A 73 -19.40 2.61 -36.92
N ASP A 74 -20.11 1.66 -37.54
CA ASP A 74 -19.77 1.09 -38.84
C ASP A 74 -20.29 1.91 -40.04
N SER A 75 -20.95 3.04 -39.79
CA SER A 75 -21.63 3.83 -40.84
C SER A 75 -20.67 4.52 -41.82
N GLY A 76 -19.38 4.66 -41.46
CA GLY A 76 -18.38 5.38 -42.25
C GLY A 76 -18.48 6.91 -42.17
N ASP A 77 -19.54 7.46 -41.54
CA ASP A 77 -19.68 8.88 -41.26
C ASP A 77 -18.95 9.21 -39.94
N PRO A 78 -17.96 10.13 -39.92
CA PRO A 78 -17.21 10.46 -38.71
C PRO A 78 -18.06 10.97 -37.54
N VAL A 79 -19.16 11.68 -37.83
CA VAL A 79 -20.07 12.21 -36.80
C VAL A 79 -20.90 11.10 -36.19
N LEU A 80 -21.44 10.20 -37.01
CA LEU A 80 -22.21 9.03 -36.52
C LEU A 80 -21.31 8.03 -35.80
N THR A 81 -20.08 7.86 -36.28
CA THR A 81 -19.07 7.00 -35.65
C THR A 81 -18.79 7.50 -34.24
N LYS A 82 -18.44 8.79 -34.09
CA LYS A 82 -18.21 9.42 -32.78
C LYS A 82 -19.44 9.34 -31.88
N PHE A 83 -20.64 9.58 -32.42
CA PHE A 83 -21.87 9.46 -31.66
C PHE A 83 -22.08 8.04 -31.10
N GLY A 84 -21.80 7.02 -31.91
CA GLY A 84 -21.88 5.61 -31.48
C GLY A 84 -20.92 5.30 -30.34
N THR A 85 -19.64 5.67 -30.46
CA THR A 85 -18.63 5.47 -29.42
C THR A 85 -18.94 6.24 -28.14
N ASP A 86 -19.36 7.50 -28.25
CA ASP A 86 -19.75 8.30 -27.08
C ASP A 86 -20.95 7.66 -26.35
N CYS A 87 -21.94 7.14 -27.08
CA CYS A 87 -23.09 6.45 -26.48
C CYS A 87 -22.66 5.19 -25.71
N GLU A 88 -21.78 4.36 -26.28
CA GLU A 88 -21.27 3.17 -25.61
C GLU A 88 -20.47 3.51 -24.34
N ALA A 89 -19.57 4.49 -24.43
CA ALA A 89 -18.76 4.93 -23.30
C ALA A 89 -19.63 5.43 -22.14
N ILE A 90 -20.62 6.28 -22.41
CA ILE A 90 -21.52 6.81 -21.38
C ILE A 90 -22.38 5.69 -20.78
N PHE A 91 -22.88 4.75 -21.59
CA PHE A 91 -23.69 3.64 -21.08
C PHE A 91 -22.89 2.71 -20.19
N VAL A 92 -21.67 2.34 -20.59
CA VAL A 92 -20.75 1.53 -19.77
C VAL A 92 -20.44 2.23 -18.45
N GLN A 93 -20.14 3.54 -18.50
CA GLN A 93 -19.89 4.31 -17.28
C GLN A 93 -21.12 4.38 -16.37
N SER A 94 -22.32 4.55 -16.93
CA SER A 94 -23.58 4.59 -16.18
C SER A 94 -23.86 3.24 -15.48
N LEU A 95 -23.64 2.12 -16.18
CA LEU A 95 -23.74 0.78 -15.60
C LEU A 95 -22.73 0.55 -14.48
N ALA A 96 -21.46 0.89 -14.72
CA ALA A 96 -20.41 0.76 -13.71
C ALA A 96 -20.73 1.57 -12.45
N ASN A 97 -21.27 2.79 -12.61
CA ASN A 97 -21.71 3.63 -11.50
C ASN A 97 -22.88 2.98 -10.74
N GLY A 98 -23.91 2.50 -11.44
CA GLY A 98 -25.06 1.83 -10.82
C GLY A 98 -24.67 0.54 -10.08
N GLU A 99 -23.80 -0.27 -10.68
CA GLU A 99 -23.25 -1.48 -10.06
C GLU A 99 -22.44 -1.15 -8.80
N LYS A 100 -21.58 -0.14 -8.87
CA LYS A 100 -20.80 0.32 -7.72
C LYS A 100 -21.72 0.78 -6.58
N MET A 101 -22.72 1.61 -6.87
CA MET A 101 -23.68 2.09 -5.85
C MET A 101 -24.41 0.94 -5.14
N LEU A 102 -24.89 -0.05 -5.90
CA LEU A 102 -25.54 -1.23 -5.32
C LEU A 102 -24.57 -2.06 -4.48
N ASN A 103 -23.35 -2.28 -4.97
CA ASN A 103 -22.31 -3.02 -4.27
C ASN A 103 -21.89 -2.32 -2.97
N ASP A 104 -21.63 -1.01 -3.02
CA ASP A 104 -21.25 -0.21 -1.86
C ASP A 104 -22.33 -0.29 -0.77
N ARG A 105 -23.61 -0.29 -1.16
CA ARG A 105 -24.72 -0.46 -0.22
C ARG A 105 -24.79 -1.87 0.39
N ILE A 106 -24.58 -2.90 -0.41
CA ILE A 106 -24.49 -4.29 0.08
C ILE A 106 -23.37 -4.39 1.11
N VAL A 107 -22.18 -3.90 0.77
CA VAL A 107 -21.00 -3.91 1.63
C VAL A 107 -21.26 -3.14 2.93
N GLU A 108 -21.84 -1.94 2.87
CA GLU A 108 -22.16 -1.15 4.06
C GLU A 108 -23.13 -1.88 5.01
N SER A 109 -24.17 -2.51 4.45
CA SER A 109 -25.14 -3.28 5.23
C SER A 109 -24.52 -4.52 5.88
N LEU A 110 -23.69 -5.27 5.14
CA LEU A 110 -23.00 -6.46 5.66
C LEU A 110 -21.91 -6.09 6.68
N ASP A 111 -21.15 -5.01 6.47
CA ASP A 111 -20.13 -4.54 7.40
C ASP A 111 -20.73 -4.14 8.77
N LYS A 112 -21.90 -3.50 8.78
CA LYS A 112 -22.64 -3.21 10.01
C LYS A 112 -23.01 -4.50 10.76
N LEU A 113 -23.42 -5.55 10.05
CA LEU A 113 -23.69 -6.86 10.65
C LEU A 113 -22.41 -7.47 11.24
N VAL A 114 -21.31 -7.48 10.47
CA VAL A 114 -19.98 -7.95 10.92
C VAL A 114 -19.56 -7.26 12.22
N LYS A 115 -19.69 -5.93 12.30
CA LYS A 115 -19.38 -5.17 13.51
C LYS A 115 -20.25 -5.54 14.71
N LYS A 116 -21.55 -5.79 14.51
CA LYS A 116 -22.46 -6.24 15.59
C LYS A 116 -22.08 -7.63 16.11
N MET A 117 -21.76 -8.57 15.21
CA MET A 117 -21.39 -9.95 15.59
C MET A 117 -20.02 -10.04 16.28
N ASN A 118 -19.06 -9.21 15.86
CA ASN A 118 -17.68 -9.25 16.35
C ASN A 118 -17.45 -8.56 17.70
N ASN A 119 -18.50 -8.15 18.41
CA ASN A 119 -18.37 -7.48 19.72
C ASN A 119 -17.70 -8.38 20.79
N GLY A 120 -17.63 -9.71 20.57
CA GLY A 120 -16.95 -10.67 21.46
C GLY A 120 -15.56 -11.14 21.02
N THR A 121 -15.17 -10.97 19.75
CA THR A 121 -13.93 -11.57 19.20
C THR A 121 -12.67 -10.81 19.65
N ALA A 122 -12.78 -9.49 19.83
CA ALA A 122 -11.65 -8.62 20.17
C ALA A 122 -10.94 -9.04 21.46
N GLY A 123 -11.68 -9.55 22.46
CA GLY A 123 -11.11 -10.04 23.72
C GLY A 123 -10.23 -11.27 23.54
N TYR A 124 -10.64 -12.22 22.68
CA TYR A 124 -9.86 -13.41 22.37
C TYR A 124 -8.64 -13.07 21.52
N ILE A 125 -8.78 -12.19 20.52
CA ILE A 125 -7.65 -11.72 19.70
C ILE A 125 -6.62 -10.99 20.55
N SER A 126 -7.07 -10.12 21.46
CA SER A 126 -6.17 -9.45 22.39
C SER A 126 -5.36 -10.45 23.22
N LYS A 127 -5.98 -11.54 23.71
CA LYS A 127 -5.28 -12.61 24.43
C LYS A 127 -4.33 -13.39 23.51
N LEU A 128 -4.72 -13.72 22.28
CA LEU A 128 -3.85 -14.36 21.29
C LEU A 128 -2.57 -13.57 20.99
N VAL A 129 -2.63 -12.25 21.08
CA VAL A 129 -1.50 -11.36 20.82
C VAL A 129 -0.66 -11.07 22.07
N ASN A 130 -1.26 -11.14 23.27
CA ASN A 130 -0.62 -10.63 24.50
C ASN A 130 -0.37 -11.68 25.59
N ASP A 131 -0.93 -12.88 25.49
CA ASP A 131 -0.71 -13.95 26.47
C ASP A 131 0.13 -15.08 25.85
N PRO A 132 1.47 -15.03 25.97
CA PRO A 132 2.35 -16.09 25.48
C PRO A 132 2.34 -17.36 26.36
N SER A 133 1.69 -17.34 27.52
CA SER A 133 1.75 -18.42 28.50
C SER A 133 0.74 -19.54 28.24
N ALA A 134 -0.36 -19.22 27.55
CA ALA A 134 -1.37 -20.18 27.15
C ALA A 134 -1.08 -20.78 25.76
N GLU A 135 -1.63 -21.95 25.48
CA GLU A 135 -1.61 -22.52 24.13
C GLU A 135 -2.57 -21.76 23.22
N ALA A 136 -2.18 -21.53 21.96
CA ALA A 136 -2.98 -20.79 20.96
C ALA A 136 -4.44 -21.29 20.83
N GLU A 137 -4.66 -22.61 20.93
CA GLU A 137 -5.98 -23.23 20.82
C GLU A 137 -6.96 -22.74 21.91
N THR A 138 -6.43 -22.39 23.09
CA THR A 138 -7.20 -21.89 24.25
C THR A 138 -8.08 -20.68 23.90
N TYR A 139 -7.61 -19.83 22.97
CA TYR A 139 -8.34 -18.65 22.54
C TYR A 139 -8.88 -18.78 21.12
N THR A 140 -8.21 -19.53 20.25
CA THR A 140 -8.63 -19.72 18.86
C THR A 140 -9.96 -20.45 18.78
N LYS A 141 -10.12 -21.54 19.53
CA LYS A 141 -11.33 -22.37 19.42
C LYS A 141 -12.60 -21.62 19.88
N PRO A 142 -12.65 -20.99 21.07
CA PRO A 142 -13.82 -20.22 21.48
C PRO A 142 -14.12 -19.03 20.56
N LEU A 143 -13.08 -18.42 19.97
CA LEU A 143 -13.25 -17.35 19.00
C LEU A 143 -13.99 -17.86 17.74
N LEU A 144 -13.59 -19.02 17.21
CA LEU A 144 -14.27 -19.63 16.06
C LEU A 144 -15.70 -20.06 16.40
N GLU A 145 -15.92 -20.68 17.57
CA GLU A 145 -17.25 -21.10 18.04
C GLU A 145 -18.22 -19.90 18.19
N LEU A 146 -17.72 -18.71 18.54
CA LEU A 146 -18.52 -17.49 18.56
C LEU A 146 -19.00 -17.03 17.17
N MET A 147 -18.26 -17.38 16.12
CA MET A 147 -18.60 -17.02 14.74
C MET A 147 -19.47 -18.08 14.06
N ASP A 148 -19.46 -19.33 14.52
CA ASP A 148 -20.19 -20.43 13.89
C ASP A 148 -21.70 -20.17 13.82
N VAL A 149 -22.33 -19.84 14.96
CA VAL A 149 -23.78 -19.60 15.05
C VAL A 149 -24.26 -18.52 14.06
N PRO A 150 -23.66 -17.31 14.02
CA PRO A 150 -24.09 -16.31 13.05
C PRO A 150 -23.79 -16.70 11.60
N ILE A 151 -22.62 -17.30 11.30
CA ILE A 151 -22.27 -17.73 9.94
C ILE A 151 -23.28 -18.77 9.42
N ASP A 152 -23.60 -19.78 10.24
CA ASP A 152 -24.57 -20.83 9.89
C ASP A 152 -25.97 -20.26 9.65
N SER A 153 -26.38 -19.26 10.45
CA SER A 153 -27.67 -18.59 10.28
C SER A 153 -27.79 -17.81 8.97
N LEU A 154 -26.67 -17.42 8.35
CA LEU A 154 -26.63 -16.59 7.14
C LEU A 154 -26.37 -17.40 5.87
N TYR A 155 -25.79 -18.61 5.99
CA TYR A 155 -25.39 -19.42 4.84
C TYR A 155 -26.56 -19.78 3.92
N GLY A 156 -27.71 -20.15 4.49
CA GLY A 156 -28.92 -20.48 3.72
C GLY A 156 -29.64 -19.25 3.18
N PRO A 157 -29.92 -18.23 4.00
CA PRO A 157 -30.68 -17.04 3.56
C PRO A 157 -29.97 -16.12 2.58
N LEU A 158 -28.63 -16.03 2.57
CA LEU A 158 -27.89 -15.17 1.65
C LEU A 158 -27.65 -15.83 0.29
N LEU A 159 -27.70 -15.04 -0.78
CA LEU A 159 -27.14 -15.45 -2.07
C LEU A 159 -25.64 -15.72 -1.91
N LYS A 160 -25.12 -16.74 -2.62
CA LYS A 160 -23.72 -17.16 -2.55
C LYS A 160 -22.73 -15.98 -2.65
N ALA A 161 -22.96 -15.05 -3.57
CA ALA A 161 -22.09 -13.88 -3.75
C ALA A 161 -22.07 -12.97 -2.51
N ASN A 162 -23.23 -12.74 -1.88
CA ASN A 162 -23.33 -11.95 -0.65
C ASN A 162 -22.77 -12.68 0.56
N PHE A 163 -22.96 -14.00 0.65
CA PHE A 163 -22.35 -14.81 1.69
C PHE A 163 -20.82 -14.77 1.63
N LEU A 164 -20.23 -14.89 0.43
CA LEU A 164 -18.78 -14.77 0.27
C LEU A 164 -18.28 -13.35 0.59
N ARG A 165 -18.97 -12.28 0.17
CA ARG A 165 -18.65 -10.90 0.59
C ARG A 165 -18.68 -10.74 2.10
N PHE A 166 -19.68 -11.32 2.74
CA PHE A 166 -19.82 -11.30 4.19
C PHE A 166 -18.64 -12.00 4.89
N LEU A 167 -18.25 -13.20 4.43
CA LEU A 167 -17.09 -13.91 4.97
C LEU A 167 -15.80 -13.12 4.78
N GLU A 168 -15.63 -12.46 3.62
CA GLU A 168 -14.46 -11.62 3.36
C GLU A 168 -14.43 -10.42 4.31
N LEU A 169 -15.54 -9.71 4.50
CA LEU A 169 -15.64 -8.60 5.46
C LEU A 169 -15.36 -9.07 6.90
N LEU A 170 -15.87 -10.24 7.28
CA LEU A 170 -15.60 -10.84 8.58
C LEU A 170 -14.11 -11.13 8.77
N TRP A 171 -13.46 -11.73 7.77
CA TRP A 171 -12.02 -11.99 7.78
C TRP A 171 -11.20 -10.69 7.90
N LEU A 172 -11.53 -9.66 7.10
CA LEU A 172 -10.88 -8.36 7.15
C LEU A 172 -11.02 -7.71 8.53
N HIS A 173 -12.19 -7.83 9.17
CA HIS A 173 -12.38 -7.31 10.53
C HIS A 173 -11.53 -8.04 11.57
N ILE A 174 -11.35 -9.36 11.45
CA ILE A 174 -10.45 -10.12 12.31
C ILE A 174 -9.00 -9.66 12.12
N LEU A 175 -8.56 -9.43 10.87
CA LEU A 175 -7.25 -8.88 10.56
C LEU A 175 -7.04 -7.47 11.16
N ASP A 176 -8.06 -6.62 11.10
CA ASP A 176 -8.03 -5.28 11.70
C ASP A 176 -7.93 -5.35 13.22
N GLN A 177 -8.65 -6.27 13.86
CA GLN A 177 -8.56 -6.51 15.29
C GLN A 177 -7.16 -7.05 15.69
N ILE A 178 -6.56 -7.95 14.89
CA ILE A 178 -5.19 -8.45 15.12
C ILE A 178 -4.19 -7.30 15.03
N THR A 179 -4.32 -6.46 14.02
CA THR A 179 -3.48 -5.27 13.84
C THR A 179 -3.62 -4.34 15.04
N ALA A 180 -4.84 -3.99 15.44
CA ALA A 180 -5.09 -3.15 16.60
C ALA A 180 -4.53 -3.74 17.90
N ALA A 181 -4.68 -5.05 18.13
CA ALA A 181 -4.13 -5.74 19.29
C ALA A 181 -2.59 -5.74 19.28
N THR A 182 -1.99 -5.87 18.09
CA THR A 182 -0.53 -5.81 17.88
C THR A 182 0.02 -4.43 18.21
N ILE A 183 -0.60 -3.38 17.68
CA ILE A 183 -0.21 -1.98 17.90
C ILE A 183 -0.30 -1.62 19.40
N ASN A 184 -1.37 -2.07 20.05
CA ASN A 184 -1.65 -1.76 21.46
C ASN A 184 -0.91 -2.70 22.44
N SER A 185 -0.10 -3.64 21.96
CA SER A 185 0.62 -4.58 22.81
C SER A 185 1.65 -3.84 23.67
N LYS A 186 1.70 -4.20 24.97
CA LYS A 186 2.65 -3.60 25.92
C LYS A 186 4.08 -4.09 25.75
N SER A 187 4.27 -5.31 25.23
CA SER A 187 5.59 -5.92 25.05
C SER A 187 5.80 -6.30 23.59
N LYS A 188 6.95 -5.90 23.06
CA LYS A 188 7.34 -6.09 21.65
C LYS A 188 8.09 -7.39 21.43
N GLU A 189 8.14 -8.28 22.43
CA GLU A 189 8.85 -9.55 22.32
C GLU A 189 8.15 -10.48 21.33
N ALA A 190 8.95 -11.13 20.46
CA ALA A 190 8.44 -12.06 19.45
C ALA A 190 7.57 -13.19 20.05
N MET A 191 7.89 -13.64 21.27
CA MET A 191 7.14 -14.68 21.97
C MET A 191 5.67 -14.31 22.23
N ASN A 192 5.34 -13.03 22.42
CA ASN A 192 3.95 -12.60 22.62
C ASN A 192 3.07 -12.88 21.40
N PHE A 193 3.68 -12.81 20.22
CA PHE A 193 2.97 -13.02 18.96
C PHE A 193 2.95 -14.48 18.52
N LEU A 194 3.58 -15.39 19.27
CA LEU A 194 3.66 -16.81 18.91
C LEU A 194 2.26 -17.42 18.72
N ASN A 195 1.35 -17.14 19.65
CA ASN A 195 0.01 -17.70 19.63
C ASN A 195 -0.78 -17.24 18.41
N ILE A 196 -0.74 -15.95 18.07
CA ILE A 196 -1.40 -15.47 16.86
C ILE A 196 -0.76 -16.02 15.57
N TYR A 197 0.58 -16.19 15.51
CA TYR A 197 1.23 -16.83 14.37
C TYR A 197 0.79 -18.29 14.18
N GLN A 198 0.69 -19.05 15.27
CA GLN A 198 0.19 -20.43 15.24
C GLN A 198 -1.29 -20.50 14.84
N SER A 199 -2.07 -19.47 15.18
CA SER A 199 -3.52 -19.43 14.92
C SER A 199 -3.87 -19.11 13.45
N PHE A 200 -2.97 -18.46 12.70
CA PHE A 200 -3.24 -18.12 11.30
C PHE A 200 -3.59 -19.33 10.44
N GLY A 201 -2.92 -20.47 10.63
CA GLY A 201 -3.23 -21.69 9.88
C GLY A 201 -4.67 -22.16 10.13
N THR A 202 -5.12 -22.11 11.38
CA THR A 202 -6.49 -22.44 11.76
C THR A 202 -7.51 -21.46 11.18
N PHE A 203 -7.22 -20.15 11.22
CA PHE A 203 -8.09 -19.15 10.60
C PHE A 203 -8.21 -19.33 9.09
N ILE A 204 -7.09 -19.61 8.40
CA ILE A 204 -7.10 -19.83 6.95
C ILE A 204 -7.98 -21.03 6.59
N GLU A 205 -7.83 -22.17 7.27
CA GLU A 205 -8.66 -23.34 6.99
C GLU A 205 -10.14 -23.12 7.38
N TYR A 206 -10.40 -22.35 8.44
CA TYR A 206 -11.75 -21.96 8.85
C TYR A 206 -12.46 -21.14 7.76
N PHE A 207 -11.86 -20.05 7.28
CA PHE A 207 -12.48 -19.18 6.27
C PHE A 207 -12.54 -19.80 4.87
N LYS A 208 -11.64 -20.75 4.57
CA LYS A 208 -11.65 -21.51 3.32
C LYS A 208 -12.85 -22.44 3.23
N ALA A 209 -13.19 -23.13 4.32
CA ALA A 209 -14.38 -23.98 4.45
C ALA A 209 -14.68 -24.86 3.20
N GLY A 210 -13.64 -25.39 2.55
CA GLY A 210 -13.77 -26.17 1.32
C GLY A 210 -14.33 -25.37 0.14
N ASP A 211 -15.48 -25.80 -0.38
CA ASP A 211 -16.18 -25.19 -1.54
C ASP A 211 -17.21 -24.12 -1.13
N ARG A 212 -17.40 -23.93 0.19
CA ARG A 212 -18.39 -23.01 0.76
C ARG A 212 -17.80 -21.67 1.19
N GLY A 213 -16.49 -21.62 1.42
CA GLY A 213 -15.81 -20.44 1.92
C GLY A 213 -15.03 -19.68 0.85
N LEU A 214 -14.06 -18.89 1.31
CA LEU A 214 -13.27 -18.00 0.49
C LEU A 214 -12.15 -18.73 -0.25
N PRO A 215 -11.83 -18.33 -1.49
CA PRO A 215 -10.59 -18.76 -2.15
C PRO A 215 -9.36 -18.37 -1.33
N ARG A 216 -8.30 -19.19 -1.40
CA ARG A 216 -7.06 -18.94 -0.67
C ARG A 216 -6.43 -17.59 -1.03
N GLU A 217 -6.55 -17.21 -2.30
CA GLU A 217 -6.01 -15.96 -2.84
C GLU A 217 -6.67 -14.72 -2.24
N VAL A 218 -7.95 -14.84 -1.83
CA VAL A 218 -8.69 -13.78 -1.14
C VAL A 218 -8.26 -13.72 0.33
N ILE A 219 -8.16 -14.87 1.00
CA ILE A 219 -7.77 -14.96 2.41
C ILE A 219 -6.34 -14.43 2.61
N GLU A 220 -5.40 -14.89 1.78
CA GLU A 220 -3.97 -14.53 1.87
C GLU A 220 -3.60 -13.27 1.05
N GLY A 221 -4.60 -12.44 0.73
CA GLY A 221 -4.45 -11.19 -0.04
C GLY A 221 -3.64 -10.10 0.66
N GLU A 222 -3.61 -8.90 0.07
CA GLU A 222 -2.76 -7.78 0.51
C GLU A 222 -2.92 -7.45 2.00
N ARG A 223 -4.17 -7.36 2.49
CA ARG A 223 -4.45 -7.02 3.89
C ARG A 223 -3.83 -8.03 4.86
N TYR A 224 -3.94 -9.33 4.57
CA TYR A 224 -3.32 -10.39 5.39
C TYR A 224 -1.79 -10.28 5.38
N GLN A 225 -1.19 -10.02 4.21
CA GLN A 225 0.25 -9.83 4.11
C GLN A 225 0.70 -8.58 4.88
N SER A 226 -0.06 -7.47 4.81
CA SER A 226 0.19 -6.26 5.60
C SER A 226 0.15 -6.55 7.09
N VAL A 227 -0.87 -7.27 7.60
CA VAL A 227 -0.93 -7.65 9.02
C VAL A 227 0.32 -8.43 9.44
N LYS A 228 0.75 -9.41 8.64
CA LYS A 228 1.96 -10.19 8.94
C LYS A 228 3.23 -9.34 8.92
N ARG A 229 3.39 -8.47 7.93
CA ARG A 229 4.54 -7.55 7.84
C ARG A 229 4.55 -6.60 9.05
N LYS A 230 3.42 -5.95 9.36
CA LYS A 230 3.28 -5.07 10.52
C LYS A 230 3.59 -5.81 11.81
N MET A 231 3.07 -7.01 12.02
CA MET A 231 3.37 -7.82 13.20
C MET A 231 4.87 -8.11 13.34
N PHE A 232 5.55 -8.48 12.25
CA PHE A 232 7.01 -8.66 12.24
C PHE A 232 7.73 -7.35 12.59
N CYS A 233 7.41 -6.25 11.92
CA CYS A 233 8.02 -4.94 12.14
C CYS A 233 7.78 -4.40 13.57
N TYR A 234 6.61 -4.66 14.17
CA TYR A 234 6.30 -4.22 15.54
C TYR A 234 7.24 -4.83 16.59
N GLN A 235 7.79 -6.02 16.31
CA GLN A 235 8.73 -6.71 17.20
C GLN A 235 10.15 -6.14 17.12
N LEU A 236 10.49 -5.49 16.01
CA LEU A 236 11.81 -4.94 15.81
C LEU A 236 12.04 -3.71 16.68
N SER A 237 13.25 -3.58 17.22
CA SER A 237 13.74 -2.33 17.80
C SER A 237 13.78 -1.24 16.73
N THR A 238 13.88 0.02 17.16
CA THR A 238 13.95 1.15 16.22
C THR A 238 15.20 1.09 15.34
N GLN A 239 16.30 0.53 15.86
CA GLN A 239 17.51 0.33 15.08
C GLN A 239 17.33 -0.74 14.00
N GLU A 240 16.71 -1.86 14.35
CA GLU A 240 16.41 -2.94 13.41
C GLU A 240 15.37 -2.51 12.36
N LEU A 241 14.38 -1.69 12.73
CA LEU A 241 13.45 -1.09 11.76
C LEU A 241 14.16 -0.21 10.75
N ILE A 242 15.06 0.67 11.22
CA ILE A 242 15.87 1.51 10.34
C ILE A 242 16.76 0.65 9.44
N ASP A 243 17.41 -0.39 9.99
CA ASP A 243 18.22 -1.30 9.18
C ASP A 243 17.39 -2.02 8.11
N THR A 244 16.21 -2.50 8.49
CA THR A 244 15.27 -3.17 7.57
C THR A 244 14.83 -2.22 6.47
N PHE A 245 14.47 -0.98 6.80
CA PHE A 245 14.11 0.04 5.80
C PHE A 245 15.22 0.23 4.78
N LEU A 246 16.47 0.39 5.24
CA LEU A 246 17.61 0.66 4.37
C LEU A 246 17.94 -0.51 3.44
N VAL A 247 17.73 -1.75 3.90
CA VAL A 247 17.87 -2.94 3.06
C VAL A 247 16.74 -3.02 2.02
N GLU A 248 15.49 -2.80 2.45
CA GLU A 248 14.32 -2.89 1.56
C GLU A 248 14.30 -1.80 0.48
N VAL A 249 14.69 -0.56 0.83
CA VAL A 249 14.75 0.53 -0.16
C VAL A 249 15.85 0.30 -1.20
N VAL A 250 16.97 -0.34 -0.82
CA VAL A 250 18.03 -0.76 -1.75
C VAL A 250 17.56 -1.91 -2.64
N ASN A 251 16.79 -2.85 -2.10
CA ASN A 251 16.19 -3.93 -2.88
C ASN A 251 15.21 -3.37 -3.91
N MET A 252 14.36 -2.42 -3.50
CA MET A 252 13.47 -1.69 -4.39
C MET A 252 14.26 -1.04 -5.54
N HIS A 253 15.30 -0.24 -5.25
CA HIS A 253 16.18 0.34 -6.28
C HIS A 253 16.76 -0.68 -7.24
N SER A 254 17.14 -1.87 -6.75
CA SER A 254 17.75 -2.92 -7.57
C SER A 254 16.77 -3.53 -8.58
N THR A 255 15.47 -3.43 -8.32
CA THR A 255 14.40 -3.93 -9.19
C THR A 255 13.83 -2.86 -10.14
N MET A 256 14.08 -1.59 -9.86
CA MET A 256 13.57 -0.46 -10.64
C MET A 256 14.54 -0.05 -11.74
N THR A 257 14.05 0.08 -12.97
CA THR A 257 14.85 0.52 -14.12
C THR A 257 14.71 2.00 -14.44
N ALA A 258 13.57 2.62 -14.10
CA ALA A 258 13.29 4.04 -14.31
C ALA A 258 12.15 4.50 -13.39
N THR A 259 12.14 5.79 -13.06
CA THR A 259 11.05 6.46 -12.35
C THR A 259 10.67 7.75 -13.09
N PRO A 260 9.44 8.28 -12.92
CA PRO A 260 9.06 9.56 -13.51
C PRO A 260 9.70 10.77 -12.80
N TYR A 261 10.56 10.53 -11.79
CA TYR A 261 11.17 11.55 -10.94
C TYR A 261 12.63 11.83 -11.30
N GLY A 262 13.10 11.29 -12.43
CA GLY A 262 14.45 11.46 -12.93
C GLY A 262 15.45 10.42 -12.45
N THR A 263 16.71 10.63 -12.79
CA THR A 263 17.82 9.73 -12.45
C THR A 263 19.05 10.51 -12.00
N LEU A 264 19.87 9.93 -11.13
CA LEU A 264 21.16 10.45 -10.69
C LEU A 264 22.26 9.49 -11.08
N THR A 265 23.25 9.97 -11.81
CA THR A 265 24.41 9.17 -12.21
C THR A 265 25.62 9.53 -11.34
N ILE A 266 26.19 8.52 -10.71
CA ILE A 266 27.33 8.64 -9.80
C ILE A 266 28.42 7.65 -10.16
N ARG A 267 29.61 7.88 -9.61
CA ARG A 267 30.71 6.93 -9.61
C ARG A 267 31.27 6.85 -8.20
N SER A 268 31.53 5.65 -7.70
CA SER A 268 32.06 5.49 -6.34
C SER A 268 32.99 4.27 -6.21
N HIS A 269 33.95 4.38 -5.30
CA HIS A 269 34.80 3.26 -4.88
C HIS A 269 35.37 3.50 -3.50
N TYR A 270 35.79 2.41 -2.86
CA TYR A 270 36.47 2.45 -1.58
C TYR A 270 37.96 2.20 -1.75
N ASP A 271 38.80 3.16 -1.36
CA ASP A 271 40.25 2.98 -1.28
C ASP A 271 40.62 2.43 0.10
N ARG A 272 40.92 1.13 0.14
CA ARG A 272 41.36 0.43 1.35
C ARG A 272 42.72 0.90 1.87
N LYS A 273 43.59 1.47 1.03
CA LYS A 273 44.93 1.90 1.44
C LYS A 273 44.86 3.17 2.27
N THR A 274 43.97 4.09 1.89
CA THR A 274 43.77 5.35 2.58
C THR A 274 42.61 5.30 3.58
N GLY A 275 41.73 4.29 3.49
CA GLY A 275 40.51 4.21 4.30
C GLY A 275 39.44 5.21 3.87
N THR A 276 39.45 5.58 2.59
CA THR A 276 38.65 6.67 2.04
C THR A 276 37.61 6.13 1.07
N LEU A 277 36.35 6.52 1.26
CA LEU A 277 35.30 6.37 0.29
C LEU A 277 35.30 7.58 -0.63
N VAL A 278 35.40 7.36 -1.94
CA VAL A 278 35.32 8.42 -2.94
C VAL A 278 33.99 8.31 -3.67
N VAL A 279 33.27 9.43 -3.74
CA VAL A 279 31.99 9.56 -4.44
C VAL A 279 32.09 10.72 -5.41
N GLU A 280 31.81 10.48 -6.68
CA GLU A 280 31.72 11.50 -7.71
C GLU A 280 30.28 11.56 -8.21
N VAL A 281 29.66 12.73 -8.05
CA VAL A 281 28.33 13.03 -8.54
C VAL A 281 28.48 13.61 -9.93
N LEU A 282 28.03 12.88 -10.96
CA LEU A 282 28.28 13.25 -12.35
C LEU A 282 27.19 14.17 -12.86
N HIS A 283 25.96 13.68 -12.94
CA HIS A 283 24.83 14.45 -13.44
C HIS A 283 23.50 13.84 -12.99
N ALA A 284 22.43 14.62 -13.05
CA ALA A 284 21.06 14.11 -13.02
C ALA A 284 20.39 14.30 -14.40
N ARG A 285 19.31 13.56 -14.65
CA ARG A 285 18.49 13.69 -15.86
C ARG A 285 17.03 13.59 -15.55
N ASP A 286 16.21 14.24 -16.37
CA ASP A 286 14.76 14.25 -16.28
C ASP A 286 14.26 14.64 -14.86
N VAL A 287 14.94 15.61 -14.23
CA VAL A 287 14.55 16.12 -12.92
C VAL A 287 13.15 16.75 -13.03
N ILE A 288 12.34 16.59 -11.99
CA ILE A 288 11.00 17.18 -11.97
C ILE A 288 11.09 18.71 -11.94
N PRO A 289 10.27 19.43 -12.72
CA PRO A 289 10.23 20.88 -12.68
C PRO A 289 9.51 21.34 -11.41
N MET A 290 10.29 21.91 -10.49
CA MET A 290 9.79 22.40 -9.19
C MET A 290 9.40 23.89 -9.26
N ASP A 291 10.06 24.67 -10.12
CA ASP A 291 9.75 26.08 -10.28
C ASP A 291 8.54 26.33 -11.18
N THR A 292 7.85 27.44 -10.91
CA THR A 292 6.79 28.00 -11.79
C THR A 292 7.26 28.30 -13.23
N ASN A 293 8.57 28.41 -13.45
CA ASN A 293 9.18 28.65 -14.76
C ASN A 293 9.31 27.36 -15.61
N GLY A 294 8.98 26.20 -15.05
CA GLY A 294 9.10 24.89 -15.70
C GLY A 294 10.50 24.25 -15.64
N PHE A 295 11.40 24.78 -14.81
CA PHE A 295 12.75 24.27 -14.55
C PHE A 295 12.94 24.00 -13.04
N SER A 296 14.18 23.71 -12.66
CA SER A 296 14.67 23.63 -11.29
C SER A 296 16.09 24.20 -11.21
N ASP A 297 16.52 24.56 -10.00
CA ASP A 297 17.88 24.90 -9.61
C ASP A 297 18.50 23.74 -8.78
N PRO A 298 18.75 22.55 -9.37
CA PRO A 298 19.10 21.35 -8.63
C PRO A 298 20.49 21.37 -7.98
N PHE A 299 20.61 20.71 -6.83
CA PHE A 299 21.87 20.30 -6.19
C PHE A 299 21.69 18.99 -5.42
N VAL A 300 22.78 18.26 -5.17
CA VAL A 300 22.74 16.98 -4.45
C VAL A 300 23.37 17.11 -3.08
N VAL A 301 22.68 16.60 -2.06
CA VAL A 301 23.20 16.42 -0.70
C VAL A 301 23.52 14.94 -0.48
N ILE A 302 24.72 14.66 0.01
CA ILE A 302 25.22 13.31 0.29
C ILE A 302 25.26 13.10 1.79
N ARG A 303 24.61 12.04 2.29
CA ARG A 303 24.66 11.59 3.69
C ARG A 303 24.92 10.08 3.77
N PHE A 304 25.22 9.59 4.97
CA PHE A 304 25.45 8.17 5.22
C PHE A 304 24.46 7.66 6.26
N LEU A 305 23.80 6.54 5.96
CA LEU A 305 22.79 5.94 6.81
C LEU A 305 23.16 4.50 7.15
N PRO A 306 22.80 4.02 8.36
CA PRO A 306 22.13 4.77 9.42
C PRO A 306 23.09 5.70 10.18
N ALA A 307 22.59 6.84 10.67
CA ALA A 307 23.39 7.86 11.35
C ALA A 307 24.21 7.33 12.53
N ARG A 308 23.68 6.34 13.28
CA ARG A 308 24.41 5.68 14.38
C ARG A 308 25.71 4.97 13.93
N THR A 309 25.78 4.52 12.68
CA THR A 309 26.99 3.94 12.10
C THR A 309 27.97 5.04 11.67
N PHE A 310 27.46 6.21 11.27
CA PHE A 310 28.23 7.31 10.68
C PHE A 310 28.11 8.66 11.45
N PRO A 311 28.25 8.70 12.78
CA PRO A 311 27.88 9.87 13.59
C PRO A 311 28.73 11.12 13.34
N ASN A 312 29.96 10.94 12.85
CA ASN A 312 30.93 12.03 12.60
C ASN A 312 31.26 12.19 11.11
N THR A 313 30.51 11.52 10.23
CA THR A 313 30.78 11.60 8.79
C THR A 313 30.16 12.88 8.24
N LEU A 314 30.98 13.73 7.64
CA LEU A 314 30.53 14.99 7.04
C LEU A 314 29.56 14.74 5.89
N THR A 315 28.61 15.67 5.72
CA THR A 315 27.71 15.69 4.57
C THR A 315 28.40 16.32 3.37
N GLY A 316 28.25 15.71 2.19
CA GLY A 316 28.65 16.32 0.92
C GLY A 316 27.52 17.19 0.36
N LYS A 317 27.86 18.24 -0.38
CA LYS A 317 26.90 19.07 -1.12
C LYS A 317 27.53 19.58 -2.41
N THR A 318 26.85 19.37 -3.53
CA THR A 318 27.27 19.92 -4.83
C THR A 318 26.93 21.40 -4.94
N ALA A 319 27.54 22.06 -5.91
CA ALA A 319 27.08 23.35 -6.40
C ALA A 319 25.65 23.25 -6.95
N VAL A 320 24.96 24.40 -6.90
CA VAL A 320 23.63 24.57 -7.49
C VAL A 320 23.78 24.84 -8.98
N VAL A 321 23.13 24.03 -9.80
CA VAL A 321 23.04 24.25 -11.25
C VAL A 321 21.71 24.94 -11.53
N LYS A 322 21.75 26.12 -12.16
CA LYS A 322 20.53 26.92 -12.34
C LYS A 322 19.73 26.51 -13.57
N LYS A 323 18.40 26.53 -13.46
CA LYS A 323 17.43 26.38 -14.55
C LYS A 323 17.70 25.18 -15.44
N SER A 324 17.87 24.00 -14.84
CA SER A 324 18.18 22.78 -15.55
C SER A 324 17.39 21.59 -15.01
N LEU A 325 16.86 20.77 -15.92
CA LEU A 325 16.32 19.46 -15.59
C LEU A 325 17.33 18.33 -15.86
N ASP A 326 18.50 18.67 -16.42
CA ASP A 326 19.60 17.75 -16.72
C ASP A 326 20.95 18.31 -16.21
N PRO A 327 21.08 18.57 -14.90
CA PRO A 327 22.25 19.24 -14.35
C PRO A 327 23.51 18.39 -14.45
N GLN A 328 24.61 19.02 -14.85
CA GLN A 328 25.96 18.44 -14.78
C GLN A 328 26.65 18.98 -13.53
N PHE A 329 27.02 18.08 -12.62
CA PHE A 329 27.69 18.43 -11.36
C PHE A 329 29.20 18.21 -11.49
N GLU A 330 29.62 17.01 -11.93
CA GLU A 330 31.03 16.59 -12.06
C GLU A 330 31.87 16.85 -10.80
N GLU A 331 31.26 16.67 -9.62
CA GLU A 331 31.87 16.99 -8.34
C GLU A 331 32.28 15.74 -7.55
N ARG A 332 33.51 15.74 -7.05
CA ARG A 332 34.11 14.63 -6.30
C ARG A 332 34.21 14.96 -4.81
N PHE A 333 33.80 14.01 -3.99
CA PHE A 333 33.83 14.04 -2.54
C PHE A 333 34.61 12.85 -2.00
N GLU A 334 35.31 13.06 -0.88
CA GLU A 334 36.10 12.04 -0.20
C GLU A 334 35.71 12.00 1.27
N PHE A 335 35.43 10.79 1.77
CA PHE A 335 34.96 10.57 3.12
C PHE A 335 35.84 9.52 3.80
N GLU A 336 36.40 9.86 4.96
CA GLU A 336 37.14 8.91 5.79
C GLU A 336 36.14 8.02 6.54
N ILE A 337 35.99 6.77 6.08
CA ILE A 337 35.01 5.82 6.63
C ILE A 337 35.70 4.48 6.87
N PRO A 338 35.73 3.97 8.11
CA PRO A 338 36.22 2.64 8.42
C PRO A 338 35.55 1.53 7.60
N VAL A 339 36.35 0.59 7.10
CA VAL A 339 35.88 -0.48 6.19
C VAL A 339 34.79 -1.35 6.81
N ASP A 340 34.86 -1.61 8.11
CA ASP A 340 33.89 -2.41 8.87
C ASP A 340 32.47 -1.81 8.81
N LYS A 341 32.38 -0.47 8.82
CA LYS A 341 31.11 0.25 8.68
C LYS A 341 30.51 0.09 7.29
N CYS A 342 31.34 0.13 6.24
CA CYS A 342 30.90 -0.06 4.87
C CYS A 342 30.41 -1.48 4.57
N THR A 343 30.85 -2.48 5.33
CA THR A 343 30.50 -3.90 5.07
C THR A 343 29.13 -4.32 5.59
N LYS A 344 28.47 -3.52 6.44
CA LYS A 344 27.12 -3.83 6.94
C LYS A 344 26.10 -3.73 5.81
N GLU A 345 25.12 -4.63 5.82
CA GLU A 345 24.09 -4.70 4.78
C GLU A 345 23.20 -3.45 4.73
N SER A 346 22.88 -2.89 5.89
CA SER A 346 22.08 -1.67 6.02
C SER A 346 22.85 -0.37 5.82
N SER A 347 24.17 -0.44 5.55
CA SER A 347 24.98 0.76 5.38
C SER A 347 24.91 1.28 3.94
N VAL A 348 24.40 2.49 3.78
CA VAL A 348 24.11 3.09 2.48
C VAL A 348 24.59 4.53 2.39
N ILE A 349 24.87 4.97 1.16
CA ILE A 349 24.96 6.38 0.80
C ILE A 349 23.55 6.85 0.45
N TYR A 350 23.11 7.91 1.10
CA TYR A 350 21.86 8.60 0.81
C TYR A 350 22.15 9.85 -0.01
N PHE A 351 21.44 9.98 -1.13
CA PHE A 351 21.46 11.15 -1.99
C PHE A 351 20.10 11.83 -1.94
N ALA A 352 20.05 13.10 -1.55
CA ALA A 352 18.87 13.94 -1.73
C ALA A 352 19.14 14.91 -2.88
N LEU A 353 18.38 14.78 -3.96
CA LEU A 353 18.33 15.77 -5.02
C LEU A 353 17.37 16.87 -4.56
N MET A 354 17.93 18.06 -4.32
CA MET A 354 17.23 19.21 -3.79
C MET A 354 17.04 20.25 -4.89
N ASP A 355 15.98 21.03 -4.79
CA ASP A 355 15.79 22.25 -5.56
C ASP A 355 16.14 23.47 -4.71
N HIS A 356 16.91 24.40 -5.27
CA HIS A 356 17.33 25.60 -4.55
C HIS A 356 16.36 26.77 -4.78
N ASP A 357 15.60 27.11 -3.75
CA ASP A 357 14.72 28.26 -3.76
C ASP A 357 15.35 29.49 -3.12
N VAL A 358 15.36 30.61 -3.85
CA VAL A 358 15.89 31.89 -3.33
C VAL A 358 14.91 32.57 -2.37
N MET A 359 13.60 32.35 -2.54
CA MET A 359 12.55 32.99 -1.72
C MET A 359 11.87 32.05 -0.71
N PHE A 360 11.96 30.73 -0.89
CA PHE A 360 11.34 29.71 -0.05
C PHE A 360 12.37 28.74 0.53
N GLN A 361 11.91 27.70 1.23
CA GLN A 361 12.79 26.64 1.71
C GLN A 361 13.11 25.69 0.56
N ASN A 362 14.37 25.24 0.46
CA ASN A 362 14.75 24.22 -0.53
C ASN A 362 13.86 22.98 -0.40
N GLU A 363 13.29 22.54 -1.52
CA GLU A 363 12.44 21.36 -1.58
C GLU A 363 13.23 20.13 -2.05
N VAL A 364 12.79 18.93 -1.64
CA VAL A 364 13.38 17.69 -2.15
C VAL A 364 12.68 17.33 -3.46
N ALA A 365 13.45 17.19 -4.53
CA ALA A 365 12.94 16.76 -5.84
C ALA A 365 12.94 15.22 -5.97
N GLY A 366 13.84 14.55 -5.27
CA GLY A 366 13.92 13.09 -5.23
C GLY A 366 15.05 12.59 -4.34
N GLU A 367 15.01 11.31 -4.00
CA GLU A 367 16.07 10.66 -3.21
C GLU A 367 16.60 9.37 -3.85
N ALA A 368 17.80 8.95 -3.48
CA ALA A 368 18.35 7.66 -3.88
C ALA A 368 19.29 7.06 -2.84
N PHE A 369 19.40 5.73 -2.86
CA PHE A 369 20.20 4.95 -1.94
C PHE A 369 21.18 4.05 -2.69
N LEU A 370 22.45 4.09 -2.29
CA LEU A 370 23.50 3.21 -2.81
C LEU A 370 24.07 2.34 -1.69
N PRO A 371 24.01 1.01 -1.77
CA PRO A 371 24.59 0.14 -0.75
C PRO A 371 26.12 0.21 -0.73
N LEU A 372 26.70 0.40 0.46
CA LEU A 372 28.14 0.48 0.64
C LEU A 372 28.82 -0.89 0.49
N ASN A 373 28.16 -1.97 0.90
CA ASN A 373 28.73 -3.33 0.94
C ASN A 373 29.01 -3.94 -0.44
N LYS A 374 28.56 -3.29 -1.52
CA LYS A 374 28.75 -3.70 -2.93
C LYS A 374 29.74 -2.79 -3.67
N LEU A 375 30.39 -1.84 -2.99
CA LEU A 375 31.28 -0.91 -3.65
C LEU A 375 32.57 -1.56 -4.16
N PRO A 376 33.06 -1.17 -5.36
CA PRO A 376 34.37 -1.56 -5.85
C PRO A 376 35.50 -1.18 -4.88
N GLY A 377 36.50 -2.05 -4.72
CA GLY A 377 37.67 -1.82 -3.87
C GLY A 377 37.48 -2.18 -2.40
N LEU A 378 36.23 -2.38 -1.94
CA LEU A 378 35.92 -2.70 -0.56
C LEU A 378 36.51 -4.05 -0.11
N ARG A 379 36.58 -5.04 -1.01
CA ARG A 379 37.16 -6.37 -0.71
C ARG A 379 38.63 -6.47 -1.13
N GLY A 380 39.26 -5.35 -1.47
CA GLY A 380 40.67 -5.29 -1.86
C GLY A 380 40.92 -5.64 -3.33
N GLU A 381 39.89 -5.63 -4.18
CA GLU A 381 40.07 -5.74 -5.62
C GLU A 381 40.91 -4.56 -6.14
N GLN A 382 41.83 -4.82 -7.07
CA GLN A 382 42.50 -3.72 -7.77
C GLN A 382 41.47 -3.01 -8.66
N THR A 383 41.09 -1.80 -8.28
CA THR A 383 40.32 -0.91 -9.13
C THR A 383 41.24 -0.36 -10.23
N LYS A 384 40.72 -0.27 -11.46
CA LYS A 384 41.38 0.54 -12.51
C LYS A 384 41.42 2.01 -12.05
N ASN A 385 42.15 2.87 -12.77
CA ASN A 385 42.10 4.33 -12.55
C ASN A 385 40.65 4.78 -12.32
N PHE A 386 40.42 5.68 -11.36
CA PHE A 386 39.08 6.09 -10.90
C PHE A 386 38.13 6.44 -12.06
N ALA A 387 38.60 7.18 -13.07
CA ALA A 387 37.83 7.55 -14.26
C ALA A 387 37.36 6.36 -15.12
N GLY A 388 37.93 5.17 -14.96
CA GLY A 388 37.54 3.94 -15.65
C GLY A 388 36.60 3.04 -14.84
N LEU A 389 36.13 3.48 -13.67
CA LEU A 389 35.10 2.78 -12.91
C LEU A 389 33.75 2.91 -13.59
N LYS A 390 32.93 1.86 -13.46
CA LYS A 390 31.57 1.84 -14.00
C LYS A 390 30.71 2.87 -13.27
N GLU A 391 30.00 3.68 -14.02
CA GLU A 391 28.99 4.61 -13.53
C GLU A 391 27.74 3.84 -13.09
N VAL A 392 27.11 4.33 -12.03
CA VAL A 392 25.86 3.80 -11.49
C VAL A 392 24.80 4.87 -11.66
N THR A 393 23.77 4.55 -12.44
CA THR A 393 22.58 5.39 -12.57
C THR A 393 21.52 4.89 -11.60
N LEU A 394 21.12 5.75 -10.66
CA LEU A 394 20.12 5.50 -9.64
C LEU A 394 18.82 6.20 -10.05
N PRO A 395 17.68 5.50 -10.17
CA PRO A 395 16.39 6.16 -10.36
C PRO A 395 16.02 6.95 -9.10
N MET A 396 15.42 8.14 -9.24
CA MET A 396 14.99 8.95 -8.10
C MET A 396 13.69 8.39 -7.51
N LEU A 397 13.69 8.20 -6.19
CA LEU A 397 12.50 7.84 -5.42
C LEU A 397 11.78 9.09 -4.93
N HIS A 398 10.47 8.94 -4.77
CA HIS A 398 9.54 9.95 -4.29
C HIS A 398 8.64 9.28 -3.23
N PRO A 399 8.11 10.01 -2.23
CA PRO A 399 7.23 9.46 -1.18
C PRO A 399 6.16 8.47 -1.67
N LYS A 400 5.47 8.82 -2.77
CA LYS A 400 4.51 7.99 -3.54
C LYS A 400 4.99 6.61 -4.04
N LEU A 401 6.27 6.30 -3.93
CA LEU A 401 6.83 4.98 -4.26
C LEU A 401 7.10 4.14 -3.00
N MET A 402 6.98 4.75 -1.83
CA MET A 402 7.25 4.17 -0.51
C MET A 402 5.99 4.19 0.39
N ASP A 403 4.84 4.57 -0.15
CA ASP A 403 3.55 4.66 0.54
C ASP A 403 2.76 3.33 0.55
N GLU A 404 3.28 2.28 -0.09
CA GLU A 404 2.77 0.92 -0.03
C GLU A 404 3.82 -0.11 0.44
N GLY A 405 3.34 -1.28 0.88
CA GLY A 405 4.19 -2.42 1.23
C GLY A 405 5.01 -2.20 2.52
N ILE A 406 6.17 -2.87 2.59
CA ILE A 406 7.00 -2.92 3.81
C ILE A 406 7.59 -1.56 4.21
N LEU A 407 7.93 -0.70 3.24
CA LEU A 407 8.48 0.63 3.54
C LEU A 407 7.43 1.50 4.22
N ALA A 408 6.20 1.50 3.72
CA ALA A 408 5.07 2.20 4.34
C ALA A 408 4.78 1.70 5.75
N ASP A 409 4.75 0.37 5.93
CA ASP A 409 4.55 -0.26 7.24
C ASP A 409 5.64 0.18 8.24
N ILE A 410 6.92 0.21 7.83
CA ILE A 410 8.03 0.67 8.69
C ILE A 410 7.90 2.17 9.02
N ILE A 411 7.60 3.01 8.03
CA ILE A 411 7.42 4.46 8.24
C ILE A 411 6.30 4.72 9.24
N GLU A 412 5.15 4.06 9.10
CA GLU A 412 4.01 4.18 10.02
C GLU A 412 4.41 3.81 11.46
N ILE A 413 5.14 2.70 11.63
CA ILE A 413 5.60 2.24 12.95
C ILE A 413 6.64 3.18 13.55
N LEU A 414 7.56 3.74 12.74
CA LEU A 414 8.52 4.73 13.22
C LEU A 414 7.81 6.03 13.62
N LYS A 415 6.81 6.49 12.85
CA LYS A 415 5.96 7.66 13.19
C LYS A 415 5.21 7.42 14.51
N SER A 416 4.73 6.19 14.76
CA SER A 416 4.07 5.83 16.03
C SER A 416 5.03 5.74 17.22
N ARG A 417 6.36 5.78 16.99
CA ARG A 417 7.41 5.77 18.02
C ARG A 417 8.09 7.14 18.15
N ASP A 418 7.32 8.21 17.96
CA ASP A 418 7.75 9.62 18.01
C ASP A 418 8.61 10.02 19.24
N HIS A 419 8.35 9.42 20.40
CA HIS A 419 9.14 9.59 21.62
C HIS A 419 10.59 9.08 21.51
N GLN A 420 10.92 8.32 20.46
CA GLN A 420 12.26 7.78 20.22
C GLN A 420 13.01 8.65 19.21
N LYS A 421 13.95 9.43 19.74
CA LYS A 421 14.75 10.40 18.98
C LYS A 421 15.39 9.82 17.71
N GLU A 422 15.93 8.61 17.75
CA GLU A 422 16.60 8.00 16.59
C GLU A 422 15.62 7.79 15.42
N GLY A 423 14.39 7.36 15.69
CA GLY A 423 13.38 7.15 14.66
C GLY A 423 12.92 8.46 14.02
N SER A 424 12.67 9.49 14.84
CA SER A 424 12.26 10.80 14.34
C SER A 424 13.36 11.54 13.58
N GLU A 425 14.62 11.43 13.99
CA GLU A 425 15.78 11.94 13.23
C GLU A 425 15.99 11.20 11.91
N PHE A 426 15.75 9.89 11.89
CA PHE A 426 15.81 9.12 10.65
C PHE A 426 14.73 9.58 9.67
N LEU A 427 13.47 9.65 10.13
CA LEU A 427 12.34 10.08 9.30
C LEU A 427 12.53 11.51 8.77
N SER A 428 13.07 12.44 9.55
CA SER A 428 13.33 13.81 9.09
C SER A 428 14.47 13.93 8.07
N THR A 429 15.26 12.86 7.87
CA THR A 429 16.30 12.81 6.86
C THR A 429 15.78 12.38 5.49
N LEU A 430 14.70 11.58 5.48
CA LEU A 430 14.10 10.99 4.28
C LEU A 430 13.14 11.97 3.58
N PHE A 431 12.92 11.74 2.30
CA PHE A 431 11.86 12.38 1.53
C PHE A 431 10.54 11.62 1.72
N ILE A 432 9.79 12.01 2.75
CA ILE A 432 8.49 11.43 3.11
C ILE A 432 7.46 12.53 3.37
N ASP A 433 6.18 12.23 3.10
CA ASP A 433 5.04 13.12 3.36
C ASP A 433 4.59 13.15 4.83
#